data_AF-A0A7S1NPI4-F1
#
_entry.id   AF-A0A7S1NPI4-F1
#
_cell.length_a   1.000
_cell.length_b   1.000
_cell.length_c   1.000
_cell.angle_alpha   90.00
_cell.angle_beta   90.00
_cell.angle_gamma   90.00
#
_symmetry.space_group_name_H-M   'P 1'
#
loop_
_entity.id
_entity.type
_entity.pdbx_description
1 polymer ?
#
loop_
_entity_poly.entity_id
_entity_poly.type
_entity_poly.pdbx_seq_one_letter_code
_entity_poly.pdbx_strand_id
1 'polypeptide(L)'
;GKSTLLRLINGDNVQGYTNAVHLFGRRKGSGESIWDIKRQLGEVSTELHMRYADYADPRFHRNTTAWEVVCSGFFDTIGLYEELSVPQIATAMEWIQRLGIADLVAPPVRLRAPDRRSAPPPAMFAALSQGQQRLVLLCRALVK
;
A
#
# COMPACT_ATOMS: atom_id res chain seq x y z
N GLY A 1 7.09 24.29 -0.94
CA GLY A 1 5.64 24.04 -0.80
C GLY A 1 5.09 22.77 -1.44
N LYS A 2 5.88 21.92 -2.12
CA LYS A 2 5.36 20.71 -2.79
C LYS A 2 4.69 19.71 -1.82
N SER A 3 5.38 19.37 -0.74
CA SER A 3 4.84 18.45 0.28
C SER A 3 3.62 19.02 1.00
N THR A 4 3.59 20.34 1.23
CA THR A 4 2.43 21.03 1.79
C THR A 4 1.20 20.92 0.89
N LEU A 5 1.39 21.09 -0.43
CA LEU A 5 0.32 20.91 -1.40
C LEU A 5 -0.23 19.48 -1.40
N LEU A 6 0.65 18.47 -1.38
CA LEU A 6 0.22 17.07 -1.28
C LEU A 6 -0.56 16.79 0.01
N ARG A 7 -0.15 17.37 1.15
CA ARG A 7 -0.89 17.24 2.41
C ARG A 7 -2.26 17.93 2.39
N LEU A 8 -2.41 19.04 1.64
CA LEU A 8 -3.71 19.67 1.40
C LEU A 8 -4.62 18.73 0.59
N ILE A 9 -4.06 18.03 -0.40
CA ILE A 9 -4.78 17.05 -1.22
C ILE A 9 -5.18 15.82 -0.38
N ASN A 10 -4.24 15.18 0.31
CA ASN A 10 -4.46 13.91 1.02
C ASN A 10 -5.33 14.03 2.29
N GLY A 11 -5.72 15.25 2.69
CA GLY A 11 -6.61 15.49 3.83
C GLY A 11 -5.92 15.58 5.19
N ASP A 12 -4.60 15.52 5.22
CA ASP A 12 -3.78 15.60 6.45
C ASP A 12 -3.54 17.04 6.93
N ASN A 13 -3.81 18.04 6.09
CA ASN A 13 -3.72 19.45 6.46
C ASN A 13 -5.10 20.08 6.64
N VAL A 14 -5.37 20.57 7.86
CA VAL A 14 -6.63 21.23 8.25
C VAL A 14 -6.96 22.43 7.36
N GLN A 15 -5.96 23.13 6.83
CA GLN A 15 -6.17 24.25 5.90
C GLN A 15 -6.85 23.83 4.59
N GLY A 16 -6.83 22.53 4.23
CA GLY A 16 -7.56 22.01 3.08
C GLY A 16 -9.07 22.11 3.24
N TYR A 17 -9.57 22.22 4.48
CA TYR A 17 -11.00 22.32 4.80
C TYR A 17 -11.46 23.77 4.99
N THR A 18 -10.54 24.71 5.22
CA THR A 18 -10.86 26.14 5.35
C THR A 18 -10.77 26.89 4.02
N ASN A 19 -10.01 26.36 3.06
CA ASN A 19 -9.83 26.95 1.73
C ASN A 19 -10.75 26.30 0.68
N ALA A 20 -10.92 26.96 -0.47
CA ALA A 20 -11.74 26.47 -1.58
C ALA A 20 -11.03 25.37 -2.40
N VAL A 21 -10.68 24.25 -1.77
CA VAL A 21 -10.08 23.09 -2.43
C VAL A 21 -11.19 22.16 -2.92
N HIS A 22 -11.13 21.77 -4.19
CA HIS A 22 -12.06 20.80 -4.77
C HIS A 22 -11.29 19.54 -5.17
N LEU A 23 -11.75 18.38 -4.70
CA LEU A 23 -11.20 17.07 -5.03
C LEU A 23 -12.32 16.21 -5.60
N PHE A 24 -12.06 15.53 -6.71
CA PHE A 24 -13.00 14.56 -7.31
C PHE A 24 -14.41 15.15 -7.56
N GLY A 25 -14.46 16.42 -7.97
CA GLY A 25 -15.71 17.15 -8.25
C GLY A 25 -16.47 17.64 -7.01
N ARG A 26 -15.93 17.47 -5.80
CA ARG A 26 -16.54 17.93 -4.54
C ARG A 26 -15.64 18.90 -3.80
N ARG A 27 -16.25 19.86 -3.10
CA ARG A 27 -15.51 20.78 -2.23
C ARG A 27 -15.06 20.03 -0.97
N LYS A 28 -13.82 20.20 -0.56
CA LYS A 28 -13.35 19.62 0.70
C LYS A 28 -14.14 20.15 1.90
N GLY A 29 -14.49 19.27 2.83
CA GLY A 29 -15.30 19.60 4.01
C GLY A 29 -16.80 19.64 3.73
N SER A 30 -17.26 19.07 2.61
CA SER A 30 -18.67 19.04 2.23
C SER A 30 -19.47 17.87 2.84
N GLY A 31 -18.78 16.99 3.58
CA GLY A 31 -19.38 15.82 4.25
C GLY A 31 -18.59 14.52 4.06
N GLU A 32 -17.53 14.53 3.25
CA GLU A 32 -16.64 13.38 3.10
C GLU A 32 -15.70 13.21 4.30
N SER A 33 -15.37 11.96 4.63
CA SER A 33 -14.33 11.65 5.61
C SER A 33 -12.93 11.72 4.98
N ILE A 34 -11.88 11.86 5.80
CA ILE A 34 -10.48 11.76 5.32
C ILE A 34 -10.26 10.42 4.60
N TRP A 35 -10.90 9.36 5.07
CA TRP A 35 -10.79 8.02 4.48
C TRP A 35 -11.43 7.94 3.09
N ASP A 36 -12.54 8.64 2.85
CA ASP A 36 -13.17 8.70 1.51
C ASP A 36 -12.24 9.35 0.48
N ILE A 37 -11.50 10.38 0.90
CA ILE A 37 -10.48 11.03 0.06
C ILE A 37 -9.31 10.08 -0.20
N LYS A 38 -8.78 9.44 0.85
CA LYS A 38 -7.62 8.53 0.74
C LYS A 38 -7.91 7.26 -0.06
N ARG A 39 -9.16 6.77 -0.07
CA ARG A 39 -9.60 5.67 -0.92
C ARG A 39 -9.46 5.97 -2.41
N GLN A 40 -9.56 7.23 -2.81
CA GLN A 40 -9.42 7.65 -4.21
C GLN A 40 -7.98 8.03 -4.59
N LEU A 41 -7.01 7.86 -3.68
CA LEU A 41 -5.61 8.23 -3.88
C LEU A 41 -4.68 7.07 -3.56
N GLY A 42 -3.82 6.73 -4.53
CA GLY A 42 -2.62 5.95 -4.28
C GLY A 42 -1.50 6.87 -3.75
N GLU A 43 -1.08 6.68 -2.50
CA GLU A 43 0.04 7.45 -1.92
C GLU A 43 1.30 6.59 -1.81
N VAL A 44 2.41 7.14 -2.31
CA VAL A 44 3.76 6.71 -1.98
C VAL A 44 4.54 7.92 -1.49
N SER A 45 5.06 7.84 -0.26
CA SER A 45 5.82 8.92 0.36
C SER A 45 6.96 8.36 1.20
N THR A 46 7.99 9.18 1.45
CA THR A 46 9.09 8.83 2.36
C THR A 46 8.56 8.54 3.77
N GLU A 47 7.55 9.27 4.22
CA GLU A 47 6.90 9.07 5.52
C GLU A 47 6.21 7.70 5.58
N LEU A 48 5.45 7.33 4.56
CA LEU A 48 4.86 6.00 4.45
C LEU A 48 5.93 4.89 4.45
N HIS A 49 7.02 5.09 3.70
CA HIS A 49 8.13 4.14 3.64
C HIS A 49 8.76 3.92 5.02
N MET A 50 9.06 5.00 5.75
CA MET A 50 9.61 4.88 7.12
C MET A 50 8.66 4.13 8.05
N ARG A 51 7.35 4.39 7.99
CA ARG A 51 6.37 3.64 8.79
C ARG A 51 6.39 2.14 8.49
N TYR A 52 6.56 1.75 7.23
CA TYR A 52 6.69 0.34 6.85
C TYR A 52 8.06 -0.25 7.22
N ALA A 53 9.13 0.53 7.16
CA ALA A 53 10.45 0.11 7.60
C ALA A 53 10.45 -0.20 9.10
N ASP A 54 9.85 0.68 9.92
CA ASP A 54 9.70 0.47 11.36
C ASP A 54 8.76 -0.70 11.66
N TYR A 55 7.63 -0.79 10.95
CA TYR A 55 6.67 -1.87 11.12
C TYR A 55 7.25 -3.25 10.77
N ALA A 56 8.03 -3.35 9.70
CA ALA A 56 8.59 -4.61 9.23
C ALA A 56 9.95 -4.95 9.89
N ASP A 57 10.43 -4.13 10.83
CA ASP A 57 11.74 -4.32 11.45
C ASP A 57 11.79 -5.62 12.27
N PRO A 58 12.70 -6.56 11.94
CA PRO A 58 12.84 -7.83 12.65
C PRO A 58 13.15 -7.68 14.14
N ARG A 59 13.73 -6.55 14.58
CA ARG A 59 14.03 -6.27 16.00
C ARG A 59 12.76 -6.18 16.85
N PHE A 60 11.60 -5.92 16.23
CA PHE A 60 10.29 -5.91 16.90
C PHE A 60 9.49 -7.19 16.62
N HIS A 61 10.15 -8.28 16.23
CA HIS A 61 9.55 -9.61 15.98
C HIS A 61 8.42 -9.59 14.93
N ARG A 62 8.49 -8.67 13.97
CA ARG A 62 7.49 -8.54 12.91
C ARG A 62 8.03 -9.13 11.61
N ASN A 63 7.46 -10.25 11.19
CA ASN A 63 7.78 -10.90 9.92
C ASN A 63 6.78 -10.46 8.83
N THR A 64 6.93 -9.22 8.37
CA THR A 64 6.04 -8.68 7.33
C THR A 64 6.58 -9.00 5.95
N THR A 65 5.83 -9.77 5.19
CA THR A 65 6.14 -10.13 3.80
C THR A 65 5.82 -8.99 2.84
N ALA A 66 6.50 -8.96 1.69
CA ALA A 66 6.17 -7.99 0.64
C ALA A 66 4.71 -8.14 0.15
N TRP A 67 4.18 -9.38 0.14
CA TRP A 67 2.78 -9.67 -0.18
C TRP A 67 1.81 -8.96 0.78
N GLU A 68 2.05 -9.05 2.09
CA GLU A 68 1.23 -8.37 3.10
C GLU A 68 1.28 -6.85 2.97
N VAL A 69 2.45 -6.29 2.60
CA VAL A 69 2.59 -4.85 2.32
C VAL A 69 1.79 -4.42 1.09
N VAL A 70 1.72 -5.22 0.03
CA VAL A 70 0.86 -4.90 -1.11
C VAL A 70 -0.61 -4.98 -0.70
N CYS A 71 -1.00 -6.05 -0.01
CA CYS A 71 -2.38 -6.32 0.37
C CYS A 71 -2.95 -5.32 1.38
N SER A 72 -2.14 -4.76 2.28
CA SER A 72 -2.59 -3.70 3.19
C SER A 72 -3.03 -2.42 2.46
N GLY A 73 -2.72 -2.28 1.18
CA GLY A 73 -3.18 -1.19 0.32
C GLY A 73 -4.70 -1.11 0.20
N PHE A 74 -5.39 -2.26 0.18
CA PHE A 74 -6.86 -2.31 0.09
C PHE A 74 -7.57 -1.69 1.30
N PHE A 75 -6.91 -1.71 2.46
CA PHE A 75 -7.50 -1.27 3.74
C PHE A 75 -6.91 0.06 4.23
N ASP A 76 -5.96 0.62 3.49
CA ASP A 76 -5.23 1.83 3.86
C ASP A 76 -4.50 1.77 5.23
N THR A 77 -4.11 0.57 5.64
CA THR A 77 -3.43 0.31 6.92
C THR A 77 -1.91 0.21 6.76
N ILE A 78 -1.21 0.17 7.89
CA ILE A 78 0.18 -0.31 7.99
C ILE A 78 0.12 -1.74 8.50
N GLY A 79 0.37 -2.71 7.61
CA GLY A 79 0.16 -4.13 7.90
C GLY A 79 -1.20 -4.64 7.43
N LEU A 80 -1.31 -5.96 7.31
CA LEU A 80 -2.52 -6.65 6.88
C LEU A 80 -3.21 -7.26 8.10
N TYR A 81 -4.41 -6.77 8.43
CA TYR A 81 -5.19 -7.20 9.59
C TYR A 81 -6.49 -7.93 9.22
N GLU A 82 -6.85 -7.88 7.94
CA GLU A 82 -8.08 -8.45 7.39
C GLU A 82 -7.72 -9.47 6.31
N GLU A 83 -8.58 -10.46 6.12
CA GLU A 83 -8.43 -11.42 5.03
C GLU A 83 -8.83 -10.79 3.70
N LEU A 84 -8.14 -11.17 2.63
CA LEU A 84 -8.47 -10.71 1.29
C LEU A 84 -9.60 -11.55 0.69
N SER A 85 -10.54 -10.88 0.04
CA SER A 85 -11.50 -11.50 -0.85
C SER A 85 -10.81 -12.03 -2.13
N VAL A 86 -11.46 -13.00 -2.80
CA VAL A 86 -10.97 -13.56 -4.07
C VAL A 86 -10.71 -12.47 -5.13
N PRO A 87 -11.60 -11.48 -5.34
CA PRO A 87 -11.33 -10.37 -6.27
C PRO A 87 -10.09 -9.55 -5.88
N GLN A 88 -9.89 -9.24 -4.60
CA GLN A 88 -8.71 -8.49 -4.15
C GLN A 88 -7.41 -9.27 -4.37
N ILE A 89 -7.42 -10.57 -4.14
CA ILE A 89 -6.27 -11.44 -4.45
C ILE A 89 -5.94 -11.38 -5.95
N ALA A 90 -6.96 -11.47 -6.81
CA ALA A 90 -6.77 -11.38 -8.26
C ALA A 90 -6.19 -10.01 -8.68
N THR A 91 -6.75 -8.91 -8.17
CA THR A 91 -6.27 -7.55 -8.42
C THR A 91 -4.83 -7.35 -7.96
N ALA A 92 -4.48 -7.83 -6.76
CA ALA A 92 -3.11 -7.73 -6.24
C ALA A 92 -2.13 -8.49 -7.15
N MET A 93 -2.48 -9.73 -7.53
CA MET A 93 -1.67 -10.52 -8.44
C MET A 93 -1.50 -9.85 -9.80
N GLU A 94 -2.56 -9.26 -10.35
CA GLU A 94 -2.51 -8.54 -11.61
C GLU A 94 -1.52 -7.36 -11.55
N TRP A 95 -1.61 -6.52 -10.51
CA TRP A 95 -0.69 -5.38 -10.36
C TRP A 95 0.76 -5.82 -10.13
N ILE A 96 0.98 -6.87 -9.34
CA ILE A 96 2.31 -7.47 -9.12
C ILE A 96 2.93 -7.93 -10.44
N GLN A 97 2.13 -8.57 -11.31
CA GLN A 97 2.58 -9.01 -12.63
C GLN A 97 2.85 -7.82 -13.56
N ARG A 98 1.93 -6.83 -13.61
CA ARG A 98 2.07 -5.63 -14.45
C ARG A 98 3.31 -4.81 -14.11
N LEU A 99 3.67 -4.74 -12.83
CA LEU A 99 4.88 -4.05 -12.36
C LEU A 99 6.16 -4.90 -12.50
N GLY A 100 6.06 -6.17 -12.91
CA GLY A 100 7.22 -7.05 -13.06
C GLY A 100 7.92 -7.39 -11.74
N ILE A 101 7.20 -7.38 -10.62
CA ILE A 101 7.76 -7.62 -9.27
C ILE A 101 7.32 -8.94 -8.65
N ALA A 102 6.84 -9.89 -9.46
CA ALA A 102 6.35 -11.19 -9.00
C ALA A 102 7.39 -11.98 -8.19
N ASP A 103 8.67 -11.85 -8.55
CA ASP A 103 9.77 -12.51 -7.83
C ASP A 103 10.03 -11.90 -6.45
N LEU A 104 9.65 -10.64 -6.25
CA LEU A 104 9.77 -9.93 -4.97
C LEU A 104 8.53 -10.14 -4.09
N VAL A 105 7.36 -10.30 -4.71
CA VAL A 105 6.05 -10.31 -4.05
C VAL A 105 5.33 -11.63 -4.32
N ALA A 106 5.86 -12.72 -3.77
CA ALA A 106 5.24 -14.02 -3.91
C ALA A 106 4.03 -14.17 -2.95
N PRO A 107 2.85 -14.63 -3.41
CA PRO A 107 1.73 -14.91 -2.52
C PRO A 107 2.05 -16.10 -1.59
N PRO A 108 1.32 -16.27 -0.48
CA PRO A 108 1.45 -17.44 0.40
C PRO A 108 1.14 -18.74 -0.34
N VAL A 109 1.77 -19.85 0.06
CA VAL A 109 1.70 -21.16 -0.63
C VAL A 109 0.27 -21.61 -0.93
N ARG A 110 -0.67 -21.36 -0.02
CA ARG A 110 -2.10 -21.70 -0.18
C ARG A 110 -2.79 -21.01 -1.37
N LEU A 111 -2.29 -19.85 -1.78
CA LEU A 111 -2.81 -19.06 -2.92
C LEU A 111 -2.04 -19.33 -4.22
N ARG A 112 -0.99 -20.15 -4.19
CA ARG A 112 -0.18 -20.45 -5.37
C ARG A 112 -0.83 -21.52 -6.23
N ALA A 113 -0.66 -21.39 -7.54
CA ALA A 113 -0.99 -22.44 -8.49
C ALA A 113 -0.22 -23.74 -8.16
N PRO A 114 -0.78 -24.93 -8.45
CA PRO A 114 -0.20 -26.21 -8.05
C PRO A 114 1.26 -26.41 -8.48
N ASP A 115 1.62 -25.94 -9.68
CA ASP A 115 2.95 -25.98 -10.28
C ASP A 115 3.98 -25.08 -9.57
N ARG A 116 3.52 -24.09 -8.79
CA ARG A 116 4.36 -23.10 -8.09
C ARG A 116 4.41 -23.28 -6.56
N ARG A 117 3.87 -24.39 -6.04
CA ARG A 117 3.87 -24.65 -4.59
C ARG A 117 5.27 -24.88 -4.00
N SER A 118 6.22 -25.36 -4.82
CA SER A 118 7.62 -25.59 -4.44
C SER A 118 8.50 -24.33 -4.49
N ALA A 119 7.98 -23.20 -4.98
CA ALA A 119 8.71 -21.94 -5.03
C ALA A 119 9.08 -21.45 -3.62
N PRO A 120 10.17 -20.66 -3.46
CA PRO A 120 10.61 -20.18 -2.15
C PRO A 120 9.51 -19.40 -1.39
N PRO A 121 9.61 -19.30 -0.06
CA PRO A 121 8.68 -18.50 0.74
C PRO A 121 8.71 -17.02 0.32
N PRO A 122 7.64 -16.25 0.59
CA PRO A 122 7.62 -14.82 0.31
C PRO A 122 8.82 -14.09 0.94
N ALA A 123 9.41 -13.17 0.19
CA ALA A 123 10.46 -12.31 0.72
C ALA A 123 9.90 -11.41 1.83
N MET A 124 10.69 -11.26 2.91
CA MET A 124 10.41 -10.28 3.95
C MET A 124 10.63 -8.88 3.40
N PHE A 125 9.71 -7.95 3.68
CA PHE A 125 9.82 -6.58 3.19
C PHE A 125 11.13 -5.91 3.65
N ALA A 126 11.52 -6.12 4.91
CA ALA A 126 12.76 -5.59 5.47
C ALA A 126 14.03 -6.16 4.81
N ALA A 127 13.96 -7.32 4.16
CA ALA A 127 15.09 -7.94 3.45
C ALA A 127 15.28 -7.40 2.02
N LEU A 128 14.30 -6.65 1.49
CA LEU A 128 14.38 -6.04 0.18
C LEU A 128 15.30 -4.80 0.21
N SER A 129 15.97 -4.51 -0.92
CA SER A 129 16.66 -3.23 -1.10
C SER A 129 15.68 -2.06 -1.04
N GLN A 130 16.17 -0.85 -0.73
CA GLN A 130 15.35 0.35 -0.67
C GLN A 130 14.57 0.63 -1.96
N GLY A 131 15.15 0.35 -3.13
CA GLY A 131 14.47 0.47 -4.42
C GLY A 131 13.34 -0.55 -4.59
N GLN A 132 13.58 -1.81 -4.22
CA GLN A 132 12.57 -2.86 -4.24
C GLN A 132 11.42 -2.57 -3.25
N GLN A 133 11.73 -2.09 -2.04
CA GLN A 133 10.73 -1.64 -1.07
C GLN A 133 9.83 -0.55 -1.65
N ARG A 134 10.40 0.42 -2.37
CA ARG A 134 9.61 1.47 -3.05
C ARG A 134 8.72 0.92 -4.15
N LEU A 135 9.17 -0.07 -4.92
CA LEU A 135 8.32 -0.73 -5.92
C LEU A 135 7.16 -1.49 -5.28
N VAL A 136 7.40 -2.15 -4.15
CA VAL A 136 6.36 -2.82 -3.37
C VAL A 136 5.34 -1.81 -2.82
N LEU A 137 5.80 -0.68 -2.29
CA LEU A 137 4.92 0.39 -1.80
C LEU A 137 4.15 1.09 -2.95
N LEU A 138 4.74 1.18 -4.14
CA LEU A 138 4.04 1.62 -5.33
C LEU A 138 2.93 0.64 -5.72
N CYS A 139 3.22 -0.67 -5.71
CA CYS A 139 2.20 -1.68 -5.94
C CYS A 139 1.07 -1.60 -4.90
N ARG A 140 1.40 -1.44 -3.61
CA ARG A 140 0.42 -1.17 -2.54
C ARG A 140 -0.48 0.02 -2.87
N ALA A 141 0.08 1.11 -3.39
CA ALA A 141 -0.70 2.30 -3.71
C ALA A 141 -1.67 2.08 -4.88
N LEU A 142 -1.39 1.12 -5.78
CA LEU A 142 -2.13 0.88 -7.02
C LEU A 142 -3.23 -0.19 -6.91
N VAL A 143 -3.19 -1.06 -5.90
CA VAL A 143 -4.20 -2.12 -5.75
C VAL A 143 -5.59 -1.61 -5.36
N LYS A 144 -5.71 -0.34 -4.96
CA LYS A 144 -6.96 0.28 -4.54
C LYS A 144 -7.99 0.43 -5.66
#